data_AF-A0A8T5YNW7-F1
#
_entry.id   AF-A0A8T5YNW7-F1
#
_cell.length_a   1.000
_cell.length_b   1.000
_cell.length_c   1.000
_cell.angle_alpha   90.00
_cell.angle_beta   90.00
_cell.angle_gamma   90.00
#
_symmetry.space_group_name_H-M   'P 1'
#
loop_
_entity.id
_entity.type
_entity.pdbx_description
1 polymer ?
#
loop_
_entity_poly.entity_id
_entity_poly.type
_entity_poly.pdbx_seq_one_letter_code
_entity_poly.pdbx_strand_id
1 'polypeptide(L)'
;RYKLQLLAHSQAGYKDMGPFVAAIHEWADLESYFEVYRDKLMAILRKPASRKNHTNVLMHIQGYFSNYLSTRQRKELSEVILNYRSGTLPLLAPLTLLKHYLGEYPNDYLLTQNYLDPYPDELALR
;
A
#
# COMPACT_ATOMS: atom_id res chain seq x y z
N ARG A 1 -7.44 1.61 6.08
CA ARG A 1 -7.56 0.29 5.43
C ARG A 1 -7.00 0.24 4.01
N TYR A 2 -7.36 1.15 3.08
CA TYR A 2 -6.91 1.07 1.67
C TYR A 2 -5.87 2.11 1.25
N LYS A 3 -5.22 2.78 2.20
CA LYS A 3 -4.35 3.93 1.92
C LYS A 3 -3.16 3.54 1.05
N LEU A 4 -2.50 2.43 1.39
CA LEU A 4 -1.38 1.89 0.63
C LEU A 4 -1.80 1.34 -0.74
N GLN A 5 -3.01 0.80 -0.85
CA GLN A 5 -3.59 0.40 -2.14
C GLN A 5 -3.72 1.61 -3.07
N LEU A 6 -4.36 2.69 -2.61
CA LEU A 6 -4.52 3.90 -3.41
C LEU A 6 -3.18 4.49 -3.85
N LEU A 7 -2.18 4.47 -2.96
CA LEU A 7 -0.82 4.90 -3.30
C LEU A 7 -0.18 4.02 -4.39
N ALA A 8 -0.44 2.70 -4.38
CA ALA A 8 0.03 1.78 -5.42
C ALA A 8 -0.63 2.07 -6.79
N HIS A 9 -1.91 2.43 -6.80
CA HIS A 9 -2.65 2.75 -8.03
C HIS A 9 -2.34 4.15 -8.56
N SER A 10 -2.29 5.17 -7.70
CA SER A 10 -2.00 6.54 -8.11
C SER A 10 -1.47 7.39 -6.95
N GLN A 11 -0.23 7.86 -7.05
CA GLN A 11 0.31 8.81 -6.07
C GLN A 11 -0.42 10.16 -6.09
N ALA A 12 -0.80 10.65 -7.27
CA ALA A 12 -1.60 11.88 -7.40
C ALA A 12 -2.98 11.69 -6.78
N GLY A 13 -3.69 10.62 -7.17
CA GLY A 13 -5.00 10.31 -6.61
C GLY A 13 -4.98 10.10 -5.10
N TYR A 14 -3.96 9.42 -4.56
CA TYR A 14 -3.76 9.30 -3.13
C TYR A 14 -3.61 10.66 -2.43
N LYS A 15 -2.83 11.58 -3.00
CA LYS A 15 -2.65 12.94 -2.45
C LYS A 15 -3.96 13.73 -2.49
N ASP A 16 -4.71 13.63 -3.58
CA ASP A 16 -5.98 14.35 -3.75
C ASP A 16 -7.09 13.78 -2.84
N MET A 17 -7.09 12.47 -2.58
CA MET A 17 -8.07 11.80 -1.75
C MET A 17 -7.94 12.18 -0.26
N GLY A 18 -6.73 12.49 0.21
CA GLY A 18 -6.46 12.80 1.62
C GLY A 18 -7.26 14.00 2.14
N PRO A 19 -7.08 15.21 1.57
CA PRO A 19 -7.83 16.39 1.95
C PRO A 19 -9.35 16.20 1.78
N PHE A 20 -9.77 15.54 0.69
CA PHE A 20 -11.19 15.27 0.46
C PHE A 20 -11.84 14.44 1.58
N VAL A 21 -11.18 13.38 2.04
CA VAL A 21 -11.71 12.54 3.14
C VAL A 21 -11.71 13.30 4.46
N ALA A 22 -10.71 14.15 4.71
CA ALA A 22 -10.66 14.97 5.91
C ALA A 22 -11.78 16.02 5.95
N ALA A 23 -12.20 16.53 4.79
CA ALA A 23 -13.25 17.52 4.63
C ALA A 23 -14.68 16.96 4.77
N ILE A 24 -14.88 15.68 5.15
CA ILE A 24 -16.22 15.09 5.30
C ILE A 24 -17.13 15.89 6.24
N HIS A 25 -16.56 16.51 7.27
CA HIS A 25 -17.28 17.34 8.24
C HIS A 25 -17.83 18.65 7.65
N GLU A 26 -17.37 19.05 6.46
CA GLU A 26 -17.83 20.24 5.72
C GLU A 26 -19.07 19.94 4.87
N TRP A 27 -19.45 18.66 4.71
CA TRP A 27 -20.59 18.26 3.89
C TRP A 27 -21.87 18.16 4.73
N ALA A 28 -22.92 18.84 4.27
CA ALA A 28 -24.24 18.80 4.92
C ALA A 28 -25.02 17.52 4.60
N ASP A 29 -24.79 16.94 3.42
CA ASP A 29 -25.44 15.71 2.95
C ASP A 29 -24.39 14.62 2.70
N LEU A 30 -24.61 13.47 3.32
CA LEU A 30 -23.68 12.35 3.27
C LEU A 30 -23.79 11.57 1.95
N GLU A 31 -24.97 11.57 1.30
CA GLU A 31 -25.17 10.85 0.04
C GLU A 31 -24.37 11.50 -1.08
N SER A 32 -24.49 12.82 -1.25
CA SER A 32 -23.69 13.58 -2.22
C SER A 32 -22.18 13.47 -1.97
N TYR A 33 -21.75 13.47 -0.70
CA TYR A 33 -20.34 13.19 -0.37
C TYR A 33 -19.93 11.80 -0.85
N PHE A 34 -20.77 10.79 -0.63
CA PHE A 34 -20.50 9.41 -1.01
C PHE A 34 -20.41 9.23 -2.53
N GLU A 35 -21.25 9.90 -3.32
CA GLU A 35 -21.17 9.86 -4.78
C GLU A 35 -19.81 10.37 -5.27
N VAL A 36 -19.37 11.54 -4.78
CA VAL A 36 -18.06 12.12 -5.17
C VAL A 36 -16.90 11.27 -4.66
N TYR A 37 -17.00 10.74 -3.43
CA TYR A 37 -16.03 9.82 -2.87
C TYR A 37 -15.85 8.59 -3.76
N ARG A 38 -16.96 7.94 -4.13
CA ARG A 38 -16.99 6.74 -4.98
C ARG A 38 -16.35 7.03 -6.33
N ASP A 39 -16.72 8.13 -6.97
CA ASP A 39 -16.22 8.46 -8.30
C ASP A 39 -14.71 8.73 -8.29
N LYS A 40 -14.21 9.45 -7.29
CA LYS A 40 -12.77 9.65 -7.07
C LYS A 40 -12.05 8.32 -6.83
N LEU A 41 -12.60 7.48 -5.95
CA LEU A 41 -12.03 6.17 -5.63
C LEU A 41 -11.92 5.29 -6.88
N MET A 42 -13.00 5.19 -7.66
CA MET A 42 -13.04 4.40 -8.88
C MET A 42 -12.11 4.94 -9.97
N ALA A 43 -11.98 6.27 -10.09
CA ALA A 43 -11.03 6.89 -11.01
C ALA A 43 -9.58 6.53 -10.67
N ILE A 44 -9.26 6.34 -9.39
CA ILE A 44 -7.94 5.86 -8.94
C ILE A 44 -7.77 4.38 -9.25
N LEU A 45 -8.72 3.55 -8.81
CA LEU A 45 -8.62 2.08 -8.90
C LEU A 45 -8.65 1.56 -10.34
N ARG A 46 -9.28 2.29 -11.28
CA ARG A 46 -9.26 1.95 -12.71
C ARG A 46 -7.84 1.95 -13.31
N LYS A 47 -6.90 2.67 -12.71
CA LYS A 47 -5.50 2.69 -13.14
C LYS A 47 -4.78 1.47 -12.58
N PRO A 48 -4.20 0.57 -13.39
CA PRO A 48 -3.40 -0.54 -12.87
C PRO A 48 -2.26 -0.03 -11.99
N ALA A 49 -2.02 -0.68 -10.86
CA ALA A 49 -0.89 -0.36 -10.01
C ALA A 49 0.43 -0.66 -10.74
N SER A 50 1.29 0.36 -10.87
CA SER A 50 2.56 0.21 -11.59
C SER A 50 3.63 -0.37 -10.67
N ARG A 51 4.62 -1.10 -11.24
CA ARG A 51 5.80 -1.56 -10.50
C ARG A 51 6.50 -0.42 -9.75
N LYS A 52 6.58 0.76 -10.36
CA LYS A 52 7.15 1.97 -9.74
C LYS A 52 6.38 2.36 -8.47
N ASN A 53 5.05 2.43 -8.54
CA ASN A 53 4.24 2.80 -7.38
C ASN A 53 4.26 1.74 -6.29
N HIS A 54 4.19 0.45 -6.66
CA HIS A 54 4.38 -0.64 -5.71
C HIS A 54 5.74 -0.55 -5.01
N THR A 55 6.82 -0.26 -5.75
CA THR A 55 8.15 -0.04 -5.14
C THR A 55 8.10 1.07 -4.10
N ASN A 56 7.47 2.20 -4.42
CA ASN A 56 7.33 3.32 -3.48
C ASN A 56 6.55 2.91 -2.22
N VAL A 57 5.46 2.14 -2.38
CA VAL A 57 4.68 1.61 -1.25
C VAL A 57 5.54 0.67 -0.40
N LEU A 58 6.25 -0.28 -1.03
CA LEU A 58 7.10 -1.24 -0.31
C LEU A 58 8.23 -0.55 0.46
N MET A 59 8.88 0.47 -0.13
CA MET A 59 9.89 1.28 0.56
C MET A 59 9.29 2.12 1.69
N HIS A 60 8.07 2.63 1.51
CA HIS A 60 7.36 3.32 2.58
C HIS A 60 7.06 2.38 3.77
N ILE A 61 6.60 1.15 3.49
CA ILE A 61 6.38 0.11 4.52
C ILE A 61 7.71 -0.26 5.21
N GLN A 62 8.80 -0.43 4.45
CA GLN A 62 10.14 -0.69 5.00
C GLN A 62 10.54 0.34 6.06
N GLY A 63 10.15 1.62 5.90
CA GLY A 63 10.42 2.68 6.86
C GLY A 63 9.88 2.41 8.27
N TYR A 64 8.75 1.70 8.40
CA TYR A 64 8.18 1.32 9.69
C TYR A 64 9.07 0.35 10.49
N PHE A 65 9.94 -0.39 9.78
CA PHE A 65 10.85 -1.36 10.39
C PHE A 65 12.26 -0.80 10.62
N SER A 66 12.49 0.48 10.33
CA SER A 66 13.82 1.09 10.31
C SER A 66 14.58 0.97 11.63
N ASN A 67 13.89 1.07 12.77
CA ASN A 67 14.47 0.95 14.12
C ASN A 67 14.61 -0.50 14.60
N TYR A 68 13.99 -1.48 13.93
CA TYR A 68 13.97 -2.88 14.35
C TYR A 68 14.96 -3.73 13.54
N LEU A 69 15.16 -3.40 12.28
CA LEU A 69 16.02 -4.17 11.39
C LEU A 69 17.48 -3.75 11.53
N SER A 70 18.38 -4.73 11.55
CA SER A 70 19.81 -4.49 11.39
C SER A 70 20.13 -3.88 10.01
N THR A 71 21.30 -3.27 9.86
CA THR A 71 21.76 -2.75 8.56
C THR A 71 21.75 -3.82 7.47
N ARG A 72 22.11 -5.06 7.82
CA ARG A 72 22.07 -6.20 6.90
C ARG A 72 20.63 -6.50 6.45
N GLN A 73 19.70 -6.65 7.38
CA GLN A 73 18.29 -6.93 7.08
C GLN A 73 17.62 -5.80 6.27
N ARG A 74 17.94 -4.54 6.58
CA ARG A 74 17.45 -3.40 5.78
C ARG A 74 17.97 -3.46 4.35
N LYS A 75 19.24 -3.78 4.16
CA LYS A 75 19.85 -3.92 2.83
C LYS A 75 19.20 -5.06 2.05
N GLU A 76 19.04 -6.23 2.67
CA GLU A 76 18.38 -7.39 2.05
C GLU A 76 16.95 -7.05 1.60
N LEU A 77 16.16 -6.40 2.46
CA LEU A 77 14.81 -5.96 2.10
C LEU A 77 14.82 -4.95 0.94
N SER A 78 15.74 -3.98 0.95
CA SER A 78 15.89 -3.03 -0.16
C SER A 78 16.24 -3.73 -1.48
N GLU A 79 17.13 -4.71 -1.44
CA GLU A 79 17.53 -5.48 -2.62
C GLU A 79 16.34 -6.29 -3.19
N VAL A 80 15.55 -6.94 -2.34
CA VAL A 80 14.34 -7.66 -2.77
C VAL A 80 13.33 -6.70 -3.41
N ILE A 81 13.13 -5.51 -2.85
CA ILE A 81 12.25 -4.48 -3.41
C ILE A 81 12.76 -3.97 -4.76
N LEU A 82 14.08 -3.76 -4.91
CA LEU A 82 14.68 -3.31 -6.16
C LEU A 82 14.65 -4.41 -7.24
N ASN A 83 14.82 -5.67 -6.87
CA ASN A 83 14.68 -6.81 -7.77
C ASN A 83 13.22 -6.99 -8.24
N TYR A 84 12.24 -6.68 -7.40
CA TYR A 84 10.85 -6.56 -7.85
C TYR A 84 10.67 -5.40 -8.84
N ARG A 85 11.24 -4.23 -8.56
CA ARG A 85 11.17 -3.06 -9.44
C ARG A 85 11.74 -3.36 -10.83
N SER A 86 12.84 -4.08 -10.91
CA SER A 86 13.48 -4.50 -12.17
C SER A 86 12.72 -5.63 -12.88
N GLY A 87 11.75 -6.26 -12.23
CA GLY A 87 10.98 -7.39 -12.77
C GLY A 87 11.69 -8.74 -12.63
N THR A 88 12.78 -8.81 -11.88
CA THR A 88 13.52 -10.07 -11.62
C THR A 88 12.82 -10.93 -10.58
N LEU A 89 12.08 -10.31 -9.66
CA LEU A 89 11.26 -11.01 -8.65
C LEU A 89 9.78 -10.62 -8.76
N PRO A 90 8.85 -11.51 -8.40
CA PRO A 90 7.43 -11.19 -8.31
C PRO A 90 7.15 -10.26 -7.12
N LEU A 91 5.99 -9.58 -7.13
CA LEU A 91 5.54 -8.73 -6.02
C LEU A 91 5.42 -9.51 -4.70
N LEU A 92 5.12 -10.81 -4.78
CA LEU A 92 4.98 -11.67 -3.62
C LEU A 92 6.28 -11.75 -2.80
N ALA A 93 7.46 -11.68 -3.43
CA ALA A 93 8.74 -11.79 -2.72
C ALA A 93 8.94 -10.69 -1.67
N PRO A 94 8.88 -9.38 -1.99
CA PRO A 94 8.96 -8.35 -0.97
C PRO A 94 7.76 -8.35 -0.01
N LEU A 95 6.54 -8.72 -0.46
CA LEU A 95 5.39 -8.81 0.43
C LEU A 95 5.57 -9.86 1.52
N THR A 96 6.07 -11.06 1.19
CA THR A 96 6.33 -12.12 2.15
C THR A 96 7.35 -11.70 3.19
N LEU A 97 8.44 -11.03 2.77
CA LEU A 97 9.45 -10.54 3.70
C LEU A 97 8.92 -9.43 4.62
N LEU A 98 8.08 -8.52 4.09
CA LEU A 98 7.41 -7.50 4.91
C LEU A 98 6.41 -8.12 5.89
N LYS A 99 5.66 -9.16 5.49
CA LYS A 99 4.76 -9.91 6.39
C LYS A 99 5.54 -10.60 7.51
N HIS A 100 6.67 -11.20 7.19
CA HIS A 100 7.54 -11.79 8.21
C HIS A 100 7.94 -10.75 9.25
N TYR A 101 8.44 -9.58 8.82
CA TYR A 101 8.80 -8.51 9.76
C TYR A 101 7.60 -7.91 10.50
N LEU A 102 6.42 -7.88 9.90
CA LEU A 102 5.20 -7.46 10.60
C LEU A 102 4.78 -8.45 11.69
N GLY A 103 5.05 -9.75 11.49
CA GLY A 103 4.83 -10.78 12.52
C GLY A 103 5.77 -10.63 13.72
N GLU A 104 7.04 -10.34 13.48
CA GLU A 104 8.04 -10.11 14.53
C GLU A 104 7.88 -8.74 15.21
N TYR A 105 7.52 -7.72 14.44
CA TYR A 105 7.37 -6.34 14.89
C TYR A 105 5.99 -5.79 14.47
N PRO A 106 4.92 -6.16 15.20
CA PRO A 106 3.58 -5.69 14.90
C PRO A 106 3.48 -4.17 14.86
N ASN A 107 2.73 -3.67 13.88
CA ASN A 107 2.43 -2.25 13.75
C ASN A 107 0.94 -2.05 13.47
N ASP A 108 0.23 -1.41 14.39
CA ASP A 108 -1.23 -1.24 14.34
C ASP A 108 -1.71 -0.62 13.03
N TYR A 109 -0.99 0.40 12.55
CA TYR A 109 -1.34 1.04 11.29
C TYR A 109 -1.22 0.06 10.11
N LEU A 110 -0.10 -0.67 9.99
CA LEU A 110 0.12 -1.62 8.89
C LEU A 110 -0.84 -2.82 8.96
N LEU A 111 -1.15 -3.32 10.16
CA LEU A 111 -2.13 -4.40 10.37
C LEU A 111 -3.53 -4.04 9.86
N THR A 112 -3.85 -2.74 9.79
CA THR A 112 -5.14 -2.31 9.21
C THR A 112 -5.13 -2.24 7.68
N GLN A 113 -4.00 -2.43 7.00
CA GLN A 113 -3.88 -2.20 5.56
C GLN A 113 -4.06 -3.47 4.73
N ASN A 114 -5.06 -3.50 3.85
CA ASN A 114 -5.30 -4.65 2.96
C ASN A 114 -4.22 -4.84 1.88
N TYR A 115 -3.29 -3.91 1.72
CA TYR A 115 -2.23 -3.99 0.72
C TYR A 115 -1.31 -5.21 0.91
N LEU A 116 -1.11 -5.65 2.16
CA LEU A 116 -0.27 -6.81 2.45
C LEU A 116 -0.96 -8.12 2.07
N ASP A 117 -2.28 -8.14 2.00
CA ASP A 117 -3.11 -9.28 1.63
C ASP A 117 -3.92 -8.96 0.37
N PRO A 118 -3.25 -8.76 -0.79
CA PRO A 118 -3.89 -8.24 -1.99
C PRO A 118 -4.91 -9.19 -2.61
N TYR A 119 -4.82 -10.49 -2.31
CA TYR A 119 -5.71 -11.53 -2.82
C TYR A 119 -6.23 -12.37 -1.66
N PRO A 120 -7.55 -12.69 -1.62
CA PRO A 120 -8.08 -13.72 -0.73
C PRO A 120 -7.34 -15.04 -0.92
N ASP A 121 -7.06 -15.75 0.18
CA ASP A 121 -6.39 -17.06 0.15
C ASP A 121 -7.11 -18.07 -0.75
N GLU A 122 -8.42 -17.93 -0.87
CA GLU A 122 -9.32 -18.75 -1.70
C GLU A 122 -8.99 -18.68 -3.20
N LEU A 123 -8.38 -17.60 -3.68
CA LEU A 123 -8.07 -17.45 -5.11
C LEU A 123 -6.82 -18.25 -5.52
N ALA A 124 -6.03 -18.77 -4.57
CA ALA A 124 -4.86 -19.62 -4.82
C ALA A 124 -3.87 -19.08 -5.89
N LEU A 125 -3.85 -17.76 -6.11
CA LEU A 125 -2.92 -17.10 -7.02
C LEU A 125 -1.55 -16.97 -6.33
N ARG A 126 -0.83 -18.09 -6.24
CA ARG A 126 0.54 -18.17 -5.69
C ARG A 126 1.54 -18.39 -6.80
#